data_AF-A0A448YUW6-F1
#
_entry.id   AF-A0A448YUW6-F1
#
_cell.length_a   1.000
_cell.length_b   1.000
_cell.length_c   1.000
_cell.angle_alpha   90.00
_cell.angle_beta   90.00
_cell.angle_gamma   90.00
#
_symmetry.space_group_name_H-M   'P 1'
#
loop_
_entity.id
_entity.type
_entity.pdbx_description
1 polymer ?
#
loop_
_entity_poly.entity_id
_entity_poly.type
_entity_poly.pdbx_seq_one_letter_code
_entity_poly.pdbx_strand_id
1 'polypeptide(L)'
;MYSLRKLLLSHRKTIILGTTTSTAIICLVSTQDSDESLRYHRESARGILDSIPCACDGGSSAKIPLRPVGSASDLSQIAANPPSLWNRALVSIGLSSPPLPRRLTPKDPAFQIPRKFLRKRQQDEEKMRKLVIEDAPKLRGDPNLEEKMASLRQEVFELAYGKGVTAQMREDFLIRYGCTGFSDEILSRLIELCGTRGIVEVGAGHGQWQKALTDAHSRESARKSAENQPESTGSGGSSDFCVAYDNNSNLPLNTHIYNQYTQPHHDHFGTVQKVESTMHLEKVLRSWACRGRALLMVYPPPGSMAIDALKTYTGASSDNDTLIYVGEGRGGANGDDAFFDFLENEEWILVDVLEVTRPPGDKGCEKLYILNKIRERFEE
;
A
#
# COMPACT_ATOMS: atom_id res chain seq x y z
N MET A 1 8.97 -6.36 17.60
CA MET A 1 8.84 -4.93 17.26
C MET A 1 8.04 -4.29 18.38
N TYR A 2 8.65 -3.43 19.21
CA TYR A 2 8.03 -3.02 20.48
C TYR A 2 6.89 -2.01 20.27
N SER A 3 5.70 -2.40 20.73
CA SER A 3 4.50 -1.58 20.82
C SER A 3 4.66 -0.49 21.88
N LEU A 4 4.53 0.78 21.48
CA LEU A 4 4.40 1.93 22.39
C LEU A 4 2.96 1.97 22.94
N ARG A 5 2.67 1.15 23.96
CA ARG A 5 1.48 1.29 24.82
C ARG A 5 1.87 1.41 26.29
N LYS A 6 1.98 2.67 26.74
CA LYS A 6 1.44 3.24 28.00
C LYS A 6 1.99 4.65 28.16
N LEU A 7 1.16 5.66 27.95
CA LEU A 7 1.30 6.99 28.56
C LEU A 7 -0.09 7.62 28.59
N LEU A 8 -0.81 7.31 29.67
CA LEU A 8 -2.07 7.95 30.02
C LEU A 8 -1.77 9.31 30.67
N LEU A 9 -2.40 10.34 30.11
CA LEU A 9 -2.95 11.54 30.75
C LEU A 9 -2.19 12.10 31.97
N SER A 10 -1.28 13.02 31.71
CA SER A 10 -1.13 14.23 32.54
C SER A 10 -0.49 15.31 31.66
N HIS A 11 -0.96 16.56 31.77
CA HIS A 11 -0.75 17.69 30.86
C HIS A 11 0.69 17.87 30.30
N ARG A 12 1.09 17.20 29.20
CA ARG A 12 2.31 17.51 28.44
C ARG A 12 2.14 17.18 26.96
N LYS A 13 2.46 18.13 26.07
CA LYS A 13 2.40 17.98 24.61
C LYS A 13 3.59 17.14 24.13
N THR A 14 3.32 16.00 23.52
CA THR A 14 4.32 15.17 22.82
C THR A 14 4.23 15.46 21.32
N ILE A 15 5.36 15.77 20.68
CA ILE A 15 5.46 15.91 19.22
C ILE A 15 6.27 14.71 18.70
N ILE A 16 5.67 13.92 17.81
CA ILE A 16 6.32 12.81 17.11
C ILE A 16 6.65 13.31 15.69
N LEU A 17 7.93 13.29 15.32
CA LEU A 17 8.38 13.53 13.94
C LEU A 17 8.94 12.21 13.40
N GLY A 18 8.25 11.61 12.43
CA GLY A 18 8.76 10.49 11.66
C GLY A 18 9.52 10.98 10.43
N THR A 19 10.65 10.35 10.12
CA THR A 19 11.34 10.51 8.83
C THR A 19 10.73 9.53 7.82
N THR A 20 10.88 9.85 6.53
CA THR A 20 10.25 9.15 5.40
C THR A 20 10.78 7.75 5.11
N THR A 21 11.89 7.31 5.72
CA THR A 21 12.58 6.07 5.30
C THR A 21 13.06 5.16 6.42
N SER A 22 13.13 5.57 7.69
CA SER A 22 13.42 4.69 8.84
C SER A 22 13.26 5.42 10.17
N THR A 23 12.48 4.84 11.08
CA THR A 23 12.13 5.35 12.40
C THR A 23 13.34 5.91 13.18
N ALA A 24 13.33 7.22 13.47
CA ALA A 24 14.13 7.82 14.54
C ALA A 24 13.19 8.20 15.69
N ILE A 25 13.39 7.61 16.88
CA ILE A 25 12.65 7.97 18.09
C ILE A 25 13.33 9.19 18.71
N ILE A 26 12.62 10.32 18.75
CA ILE A 26 13.04 11.51 19.49
C ILE A 26 12.29 11.52 20.83
N CYS A 27 13.02 11.32 21.93
CA CYS A 27 12.50 11.56 23.28
C CYS A 27 12.67 13.05 23.62
N LEU A 28 11.55 13.75 23.84
CA LEU A 28 11.57 15.04 24.53
C LEU A 28 11.50 14.78 26.04
N VAL A 29 12.62 15.06 26.73
CA VAL A 29 12.68 15.01 28.19
C VAL A 29 11.98 16.25 28.74
N SER A 30 10.92 16.03 29.52
CA SER A 30 10.26 17.10 30.26
C SER A 30 10.99 17.33 31.59
N THR A 31 11.30 18.58 31.88
CA THR A 31 11.83 19.03 33.17
C THR A 31 10.69 19.12 34.19
N GLN A 32 10.45 18.06 34.95
CA GLN A 32 9.81 18.18 36.26
C GLN A 32 10.03 16.90 37.05
N ASP A 33 10.91 17.01 38.05
CA ASP A 33 10.98 16.14 39.21
C ASP A 33 9.64 16.21 39.96
N SER A 34 9.01 15.06 40.19
CA SER A 34 8.35 14.76 41.45
C SER A 34 7.95 13.28 41.49
N ASP A 35 8.58 12.62 42.45
CA ASP A 35 8.24 11.35 43.08
C ASP A 35 6.73 11.22 43.35
N GLU A 36 6.07 10.16 42.87
CA GLU A 36 5.08 9.41 43.65
C GLU A 36 4.54 8.17 42.91
N SER A 37 4.39 7.12 43.71
CA SER A 37 3.99 5.75 43.42
C SER A 37 2.58 5.58 42.83
N LEU A 38 2.38 4.54 42.00
CA LEU A 38 1.06 3.90 41.86
C LEU A 38 1.16 2.39 41.57
N ARG A 39 0.51 1.62 42.45
CA ARG A 39 0.42 0.16 42.50
C ARG A 39 -0.39 -0.40 41.33
N TYR A 40 0.01 -1.56 40.79
CA TYR A 40 -0.72 -2.29 39.75
C TYR A 40 -1.43 -3.53 40.33
N HIS A 41 -2.73 -3.65 40.07
CA HIS A 41 -3.53 -4.87 40.26
C HIS A 41 -3.34 -5.83 39.07
N ARG A 42 -3.38 -7.14 39.37
CA ARG A 42 -3.23 -8.28 38.45
C ARG A 42 -4.46 -9.17 38.59
N GLU A 43 -5.13 -9.48 37.48
CA GLU A 43 -6.12 -10.56 37.25
C GLU A 43 -6.69 -10.33 35.83
N SER A 44 -7.10 -11.29 35.01
CA SER A 44 -7.02 -12.75 34.95
C SER A 44 -7.45 -13.11 33.52
N ALA A 45 -6.80 -14.06 32.85
CA ALA A 45 -7.21 -14.54 31.53
C ALA A 45 -7.55 -16.02 31.62
N ARG A 46 -8.78 -16.39 31.23
CA ARG A 46 -9.22 -17.76 31.00
C ARG A 46 -10.35 -17.81 29.95
N GLY A 47 -10.16 -18.70 28.96
CA GLY A 47 -11.22 -19.39 28.21
C GLY A 47 -11.81 -18.62 27.01
N ILE A 48 -12.18 -19.19 25.87
CA ILE A 48 -12.54 -20.56 25.48
C ILE A 48 -12.33 -20.70 23.95
N LEU A 49 -11.84 -21.86 23.50
CA LEU A 49 -11.94 -22.39 22.14
C LEU A 49 -13.28 -23.12 22.01
N ASP A 50 -14.02 -22.92 20.91
CA ASP A 50 -14.45 -24.03 20.04
C ASP A 50 -15.43 -23.64 18.92
N SER A 51 -15.22 -24.33 17.79
CA SER A 51 -16.20 -24.82 16.79
C SER A 51 -17.01 -23.84 15.90
N ILE A 52 -16.67 -23.86 14.61
CA ILE A 52 -17.65 -23.65 13.50
C ILE A 52 -17.32 -24.67 12.39
N PRO A 53 -18.23 -25.56 11.99
CA PRO A 53 -18.10 -26.33 10.75
C PRO A 53 -18.73 -25.53 9.60
N CYS A 54 -18.09 -25.53 8.43
CA CYS A 54 -18.74 -25.01 7.24
C CYS A 54 -18.57 -26.00 6.09
N ALA A 55 -19.70 -26.55 5.65
CA ALA A 55 -19.85 -27.41 4.51
C ALA A 55 -20.75 -26.68 3.51
N CYS A 56 -20.22 -26.36 2.32
CA CYS A 56 -21.00 -26.13 1.11
C CYS A 56 -20.14 -26.53 -0.09
N ASP A 57 -20.46 -27.68 -0.68
CA ASP A 57 -20.06 -28.07 -2.03
C ASP A 57 -20.98 -27.42 -3.07
N GLY A 58 -20.44 -27.19 -4.27
CA GLY A 58 -21.20 -27.20 -5.53
C GLY A 58 -21.71 -25.85 -6.05
N GLY A 59 -21.04 -25.34 -7.09
CA GLY A 59 -21.58 -24.26 -7.91
C GLY A 59 -20.82 -24.12 -9.23
N SER A 60 -21.40 -24.65 -10.32
CA SER A 60 -20.90 -24.48 -11.69
C SER A 60 -20.92 -23.01 -12.10
N SER A 61 -19.77 -22.50 -12.53
CA SER A 61 -19.61 -21.12 -13.02
C SER A 61 -19.88 -21.05 -14.53
N ALA A 62 -20.89 -20.27 -14.92
CA ALA A 62 -21.15 -19.91 -16.31
C ALA A 62 -20.11 -18.88 -16.78
N LYS A 63 -19.39 -19.20 -17.86
CA LYS A 63 -18.34 -18.36 -18.45
C LYS A 63 -18.94 -17.24 -19.29
N ILE A 64 -18.82 -16.01 -18.81
CA ILE A 64 -19.04 -14.78 -19.62
C ILE A 64 -17.72 -14.48 -20.36
N PRO A 65 -17.74 -14.21 -21.68
CA PRO A 65 -16.51 -13.94 -22.42
C PRO A 65 -16.08 -12.48 -22.21
N LEU A 66 -15.18 -12.25 -21.25
CA LEU A 66 -14.39 -11.02 -21.20
C LEU A 66 -13.30 -11.09 -22.27
N ARG A 67 -13.00 -9.97 -22.94
CA ARG A 67 -11.84 -9.87 -23.85
C ARG A 67 -10.57 -10.10 -23.00
N PRO A 68 -9.81 -11.18 -23.22
CA PRO A 68 -8.64 -11.46 -22.42
C PRO A 68 -7.54 -10.45 -22.71
N VAL A 69 -6.82 -10.04 -21.67
CA VAL A 69 -5.52 -9.35 -21.77
C VAL A 69 -4.51 -10.37 -22.32
N GLY A 70 -4.57 -10.65 -23.63
CA GLY A 70 -3.82 -11.72 -24.27
C GLY A 70 -4.23 -13.11 -23.75
N SER A 71 -4.26 -14.11 -24.63
CA SER A 71 -4.28 -15.49 -24.17
C SER A 71 -2.99 -15.78 -23.36
N ALA A 72 -3.00 -16.75 -22.44
CA ALA A 72 -1.77 -17.17 -21.76
C ALA A 72 -0.65 -17.55 -22.75
N SER A 73 -1.02 -18.04 -23.94
CA SER A 73 -0.12 -18.22 -25.08
C SER A 73 0.56 -16.92 -25.55
N ASP A 74 -0.17 -15.81 -25.62
CA ASP A 74 0.39 -14.52 -26.05
C ASP A 74 1.42 -13.99 -25.04
N LEU A 75 1.12 -14.08 -23.74
CA LEU A 75 2.07 -13.68 -22.70
C LEU A 75 3.35 -14.53 -22.73
N SER A 76 3.23 -15.83 -22.99
CA SER A 76 4.40 -16.71 -23.15
C SER A 76 5.24 -16.36 -24.39
N GLN A 77 4.61 -15.94 -25.49
CA GLN A 77 5.33 -15.50 -26.70
C GLN A 77 6.00 -14.14 -26.50
N ILE A 78 5.38 -13.24 -25.76
CA ILE A 78 5.96 -11.94 -25.39
C ILE A 78 7.18 -12.16 -24.48
N ALA A 79 7.09 -13.11 -23.55
CA ALA A 79 8.22 -13.51 -22.72
C ALA A 79 9.41 -14.07 -23.53
N ALA A 80 9.15 -14.73 -24.66
CA ALA A 80 10.19 -15.34 -25.49
C ALA A 80 10.93 -14.34 -26.41
N ASN A 81 10.35 -13.16 -26.67
CA ASN A 81 10.90 -12.19 -27.62
C ASN A 81 11.55 -11.00 -26.89
N PRO A 82 12.89 -10.95 -26.78
CA PRO A 82 13.56 -9.81 -26.16
C PRO A 82 13.30 -8.52 -26.96
N PRO A 83 13.29 -7.34 -26.31
CA PRO A 83 13.09 -6.08 -27.00
C PRO A 83 14.17 -5.87 -28.08
N SER A 84 13.73 -5.38 -29.25
CA SER A 84 14.59 -5.09 -30.40
C SER A 84 15.73 -4.13 -30.04
N LEU A 85 16.83 -4.17 -30.79
CA LEU A 85 17.97 -3.27 -30.60
C LEU A 85 17.56 -1.79 -30.65
N TRP A 86 16.59 -1.43 -31.48
CA TRP A 86 16.03 -0.07 -31.55
C TRP A 86 15.31 0.34 -30.27
N ASN A 87 14.48 -0.53 -29.69
CA ASN A 87 13.82 -0.24 -28.42
C ASN A 87 14.85 -0.08 -27.29
N ARG A 88 15.90 -0.89 -27.28
CA ARG A 88 17.01 -0.75 -26.34
C ARG A 88 17.74 0.59 -26.53
N ALA A 89 17.96 1.02 -27.77
CA ALA A 89 18.57 2.30 -28.08
C ALA A 89 17.70 3.48 -27.58
N LEU A 90 16.40 3.48 -27.87
CA LEU A 90 15.47 4.53 -27.42
C LEU A 90 15.37 4.63 -25.89
N VAL A 91 15.38 3.49 -25.20
CA VAL A 91 15.41 3.43 -23.73
C VAL A 91 16.73 3.98 -23.20
N SER A 92 17.86 3.67 -23.85
CA SER A 92 19.18 4.15 -23.41
C SER A 92 19.33 5.67 -23.50
N ILE A 93 18.58 6.32 -24.39
CA ILE A 93 18.51 7.78 -24.52
C ILE A 93 17.33 8.40 -23.77
N GLY A 94 16.56 7.59 -23.02
CA GLY A 94 15.47 8.05 -22.15
C GLY A 94 14.25 8.60 -22.88
N LEU A 95 14.07 8.28 -24.17
CA LEU A 95 12.98 8.85 -24.98
C LEU A 95 11.65 8.10 -24.85
N SER A 96 11.65 6.85 -24.41
CA SER A 96 10.42 6.06 -24.31
C SER A 96 10.56 4.91 -23.32
N SER A 97 9.48 4.61 -22.60
CA SER A 97 9.35 3.35 -21.88
C SER A 97 9.25 2.21 -22.89
N PRO A 98 9.87 1.04 -22.64
CA PRO A 98 9.70 -0.11 -23.51
C PRO A 98 8.21 -0.48 -23.58
N PRO A 99 7.74 -1.06 -24.70
CA PRO A 99 6.35 -1.45 -24.84
C PRO A 99 5.93 -2.44 -23.75
N LEU A 100 4.64 -2.43 -23.44
CA LEU A 100 3.99 -3.37 -22.54
C LEU A 100 3.12 -4.34 -23.36
N PRO A 101 2.97 -5.59 -22.93
CA PRO A 101 3.57 -6.19 -21.72
C PRO A 101 5.04 -6.64 -21.96
N ARG A 102 5.82 -6.83 -20.89
CA ARG A 102 7.22 -7.33 -20.97
C ARG A 102 7.73 -7.92 -19.65
N ARG A 103 8.81 -8.70 -19.68
CA ARG A 103 9.52 -9.12 -18.46
C ARG A 103 10.21 -7.95 -17.78
N LEU A 104 10.21 -7.96 -16.45
CA LEU A 104 11.03 -7.04 -15.67
C LEU A 104 12.50 -7.40 -15.78
N THR A 105 13.34 -6.37 -15.71
CA THR A 105 14.79 -6.52 -15.55
C THR A 105 15.25 -5.58 -14.44
N PRO A 106 16.41 -5.84 -13.80
CA PRO A 106 16.97 -4.93 -12.80
C PRO A 106 17.19 -3.49 -13.28
N LYS A 107 17.18 -3.26 -14.60
CA LYS A 107 17.34 -1.95 -15.23
C LYS A 107 16.07 -1.46 -15.92
N ASP A 108 14.90 -2.04 -15.62
CA ASP A 108 13.65 -1.63 -16.23
C ASP A 108 13.34 -0.17 -15.86
N PRO A 109 13.22 0.75 -16.83
CA PRO A 109 13.06 2.17 -16.54
C PRO A 109 11.74 2.49 -15.81
N ALA A 110 10.72 1.62 -15.90
CA ALA A 110 9.48 1.84 -15.17
C ALA A 110 9.65 1.67 -13.66
N PHE A 111 10.55 0.77 -13.23
CA PHE A 111 10.86 0.49 -11.82
C PHE A 111 12.08 1.27 -11.30
N GLN A 112 12.70 2.12 -12.12
CA GLN A 112 13.88 2.88 -11.72
C GLN A 112 13.52 4.29 -11.30
N ILE A 113 13.90 4.66 -10.08
CA ILE A 113 13.77 6.04 -9.61
C ILE A 113 14.87 6.89 -10.25
N PRO A 114 14.54 8.06 -10.82
CA PRO A 114 15.55 8.94 -11.38
C PRO A 114 16.67 9.26 -10.37
N ARG A 115 17.94 9.08 -10.75
CA ARG A 115 19.09 9.31 -9.85
C ARG A 115 19.12 10.70 -9.24
N LYS A 116 18.66 11.72 -9.98
CA LYS A 116 18.53 13.10 -9.49
C LYS A 116 17.61 13.15 -8.26
N PHE A 117 16.53 12.37 -8.31
CA PHE A 117 15.54 12.29 -7.26
C PHE A 117 16.12 11.62 -6.00
N LEU A 118 16.79 10.48 -6.14
CA LEU A 118 17.46 9.79 -5.03
C LEU A 118 18.52 10.67 -4.34
N ARG A 119 19.36 11.35 -5.13
CA ARG A 119 20.35 12.31 -4.58
C ARG A 119 19.69 13.44 -3.80
N LYS A 120 18.57 13.97 -4.32
CA LYS A 120 17.83 15.05 -3.66
C LYS A 120 17.21 14.56 -2.34
N ARG A 121 16.61 13.36 -2.33
CA ARG A 121 16.08 12.73 -1.11
C ARG A 121 17.18 12.55 -0.06
N GLN A 122 18.33 12.00 -0.43
CA GLN A 122 19.45 11.83 0.50
C GLN A 122 19.94 13.16 1.09
N GLN A 123 20.01 14.22 0.27
CA GLN A 123 20.35 15.57 0.74
C GLN A 123 19.30 16.13 1.70
N ASP A 124 18.02 15.91 1.42
CA ASP A 124 16.91 16.36 2.27
C ASP A 124 16.89 15.62 3.61
N GLU A 125 17.12 14.31 3.60
CA GLU A 125 17.24 13.49 4.81
C GLU A 125 18.42 13.93 5.68
N GLU A 126 19.58 14.17 5.09
CA GLU A 126 20.76 14.65 5.82
C GLU A 126 20.53 16.05 6.42
N LYS A 127 19.90 16.94 5.65
CA LYS A 127 19.55 18.28 6.15
C LYS A 127 18.52 18.21 7.27
N MET A 128 17.51 17.35 7.15
CA MET A 128 16.52 17.13 8.19
C MET A 128 17.14 16.57 9.46
N ARG A 129 18.04 15.58 9.32
CA ARG A 129 18.82 15.01 10.42
C ARG A 129 19.61 16.10 11.15
N LYS A 130 20.29 16.97 10.42
CA LYS A 130 21.02 18.12 10.99
C LYS A 130 20.11 19.07 11.76
N LEU A 131 18.99 19.49 11.17
CA LEU A 131 18.04 20.41 11.82
C LEU A 131 17.52 19.82 13.16
N VAL A 132 17.19 18.53 13.15
CA VAL A 132 16.60 17.85 14.31
C VAL A 132 17.64 17.55 15.39
N ILE A 133 18.81 17.02 15.02
CA ILE A 133 19.82 16.55 15.98
C ILE A 133 20.73 17.68 16.44
N GLU A 134 21.14 18.57 15.54
CA GLU A 134 22.12 19.60 15.86
C GLU A 134 21.47 20.93 16.24
N ASP A 135 20.48 21.39 15.47
CA ASP A 135 19.98 22.76 15.62
C ASP A 135 18.85 22.86 16.64
N ALA A 136 17.91 21.92 16.68
CA ALA A 136 16.81 21.94 17.64
C ALA A 136 17.28 21.97 19.12
N PRO A 137 18.31 21.22 19.56
CA PRO A 137 18.78 21.31 20.94
C PRO A 137 19.41 22.67 21.31
N LYS A 138 20.00 23.38 20.35
CA LYS A 138 20.62 24.70 20.56
C LYS A 138 19.59 25.79 20.86
N LEU A 139 18.33 25.57 20.51
CA LEU A 139 17.24 26.51 20.79
C LEU A 139 16.81 26.52 22.26
N ARG A 140 17.27 25.56 23.08
CA ARG A 140 16.92 25.50 24.51
C ARG A 140 17.38 26.76 25.24
N GLY A 141 16.44 27.42 25.91
CA GLY A 141 16.69 28.66 26.66
C GLY A 141 16.63 29.94 25.82
N ASP A 142 16.33 29.84 24.52
CA ASP A 142 16.10 31.00 23.68
C ASP A 142 14.78 31.70 24.05
N PRO A 143 14.75 33.03 24.25
CA PRO A 143 13.52 33.76 24.58
C PRO A 143 12.47 33.68 23.46
N ASN A 144 12.88 33.40 22.21
CA ASN A 144 12.01 33.25 21.04
C ASN A 144 11.86 31.78 20.61
N LEU A 145 11.98 30.83 21.56
CA LEU A 145 11.95 29.39 21.30
C LEU A 145 10.76 28.95 20.44
N GLU A 146 9.54 29.41 20.75
CA GLU A 146 8.32 28.97 20.05
C GLU A 146 8.33 29.36 18.56
N GLU A 147 8.73 30.60 18.25
CA GLU A 147 8.84 31.09 16.87
C GLU A 147 9.92 30.32 16.09
N LYS A 148 11.10 30.13 16.70
CA LYS A 148 12.19 29.37 16.07
C LYS A 148 11.84 27.91 15.87
N MET A 149 11.14 27.29 16.84
CA MET A 149 10.63 25.92 16.70
C MET A 149 9.55 25.82 15.62
N ALA A 150 8.69 26.83 15.47
CA ALA A 150 7.71 26.86 14.38
C ALA A 150 8.40 26.95 13.01
N SER A 151 9.43 27.79 12.87
CA SER A 151 10.23 27.88 11.65
C SER A 151 10.97 26.57 11.34
N LEU A 152 11.59 25.95 12.34
CA LEU A 152 12.27 24.65 12.19
C LEU A 152 11.28 23.55 11.76
N ARG A 153 10.08 23.51 12.37
CA ARG A 153 9.02 22.57 11.98
C ARG A 153 8.61 22.77 10.52
N GLN A 154 8.42 24.01 10.09
CA GLN A 154 8.08 24.33 8.70
C GLN A 154 9.19 23.87 7.74
N GLU A 155 10.46 24.11 8.08
CA GLU A 155 11.59 23.68 7.24
C GLU A 155 11.69 22.16 7.14
N VAL A 156 11.57 21.43 8.25
CA VAL A 156 11.52 19.97 8.27
C VAL A 156 10.35 19.45 7.42
N PHE A 157 9.19 20.10 7.51
CA PHE A 157 8.01 19.72 6.75
C PHE A 157 8.20 19.92 5.25
N GLU A 158 8.78 21.05 4.82
CA GLU A 158 9.09 21.32 3.42
C GLU A 158 10.16 20.37 2.85
N LEU A 159 11.12 19.94 3.66
CA LEU A 159 12.09 18.93 3.26
C LEU A 159 11.43 17.56 3.04
N ALA A 160 10.51 17.18 3.93
CA ALA A 160 9.80 15.90 3.87
C ALA A 160 8.80 15.82 2.71
N TYR A 161 8.00 16.88 2.50
CA TYR A 161 6.85 16.82 1.60
C TYR A 161 6.94 17.76 0.39
N GLY A 162 7.86 18.71 0.39
CA GLY A 162 8.02 19.70 -0.68
C GLY A 162 7.56 21.10 -0.25
N LYS A 163 8.02 22.10 -1.00
CA LYS A 163 7.77 23.51 -0.70
C LYS A 163 6.28 23.86 -0.84
N GLY A 164 5.74 24.58 0.14
CA GLY A 164 4.35 25.05 0.11
C GLY A 164 3.31 23.99 0.46
N VAL A 165 3.72 22.76 0.76
CA VAL A 165 2.82 21.76 1.33
C VAL A 165 2.53 22.15 2.78
N THR A 166 1.26 22.15 3.17
CA THR A 166 0.83 22.39 4.55
C THR A 166 0.46 21.08 5.24
N ALA A 167 0.46 21.08 6.58
CA ALA A 167 0.01 19.92 7.36
C ALA A 167 -1.43 19.51 6.99
N GLN A 168 -2.33 20.49 6.81
CA GLN A 168 -3.71 20.24 6.40
C GLN A 168 -3.80 19.58 5.03
N MET A 169 -3.04 20.07 4.03
CA MET A 169 -3.04 19.44 2.69
C MET A 169 -2.61 17.97 2.75
N ARG A 170 -1.62 17.65 3.60
CA ARG A 170 -1.17 16.28 3.79
C ARG A 170 -2.22 15.43 4.50
N GLU A 171 -2.85 15.96 5.53
CA GLU A 171 -3.92 15.29 6.26
C GLU A 171 -5.13 15.01 5.38
N ASP A 172 -5.60 15.99 4.60
CA ASP A 172 -6.69 15.84 3.64
C ASP A 172 -6.39 14.75 2.60
N PHE A 173 -5.14 14.69 2.12
CA PHE A 173 -4.69 13.63 1.21
C PHE A 173 -4.73 12.27 1.89
N LEU A 174 -4.18 12.14 3.10
CA LEU A 174 -4.14 10.89 3.85
C LEU A 174 -5.56 10.38 4.18
N ILE A 175 -6.49 11.28 4.50
CA ILE A 175 -7.89 10.94 4.75
C ILE A 175 -8.48 10.29 3.51
N ARG A 176 -8.34 10.95 2.35
CA ARG A 176 -8.98 10.54 1.11
C ARG A 176 -8.34 9.30 0.47
N TYR A 177 -7.03 9.18 0.56
CA TYR A 177 -6.25 8.25 -0.25
C TYR A 177 -5.37 7.28 0.55
N GLY A 178 -5.15 7.55 1.83
CA GLY A 178 -4.06 6.91 2.56
C GLY A 178 -2.70 7.41 2.06
N CYS A 179 -1.70 6.52 2.00
CA CYS A 179 -0.34 6.91 1.64
C CYS A 179 -0.16 7.28 0.16
N THR A 180 -0.97 6.71 -0.73
CA THR A 180 -0.88 6.90 -2.19
C THR A 180 -2.27 6.96 -2.80
N GLY A 181 -2.48 7.89 -3.73
CA GLY A 181 -3.80 8.13 -4.33
C GLY A 181 -4.15 7.24 -5.51
N PHE A 182 -5.42 7.27 -5.87
CA PHE A 182 -5.98 6.61 -7.04
C PHE A 182 -6.78 7.61 -7.88
N SER A 183 -7.01 7.26 -9.14
CA SER A 183 -7.87 7.98 -10.09
C SER A 183 -9.03 7.07 -10.51
N ASP A 184 -10.09 7.64 -11.09
CA ASP A 184 -11.19 6.84 -11.65
C ASP A 184 -10.69 5.91 -12.76
N GLU A 185 -9.70 6.33 -13.55
CA GLU A 185 -9.04 5.50 -14.57
C GLU A 185 -8.40 4.25 -13.95
N ILE A 186 -7.66 4.40 -12.84
CA ILE A 186 -7.08 3.27 -12.10
C ILE A 186 -8.19 2.34 -11.60
N LEU A 187 -9.24 2.88 -10.98
CA LEU A 187 -10.31 2.06 -10.42
C LEU A 187 -11.04 1.28 -11.53
N SER A 188 -11.37 1.93 -12.64
CA SER A 188 -11.97 1.28 -13.82
C SER A 188 -11.07 0.20 -14.38
N ARG A 189 -9.76 0.44 -14.49
CA ARG A 189 -8.80 -0.53 -15.00
C ARG A 189 -8.70 -1.77 -14.09
N LEU A 190 -8.70 -1.58 -12.77
CA LEU A 190 -8.66 -2.68 -11.82
C LEU A 190 -9.98 -3.48 -11.79
N ILE A 191 -11.12 -2.83 -11.97
CA ILE A 191 -12.42 -3.51 -12.11
C ILE A 191 -12.49 -4.34 -13.40
N GLU A 192 -12.00 -3.79 -14.51
CA GLU A 192 -11.91 -4.54 -15.76
C GLU A 192 -11.03 -5.79 -15.61
N LEU A 193 -9.85 -5.61 -14.99
CA LEU A 193 -8.89 -6.69 -14.79
C LEU A 193 -9.40 -7.76 -13.81
N CYS A 194 -10.01 -7.35 -12.70
CA CYS A 194 -10.29 -8.23 -11.56
C CYS A 194 -11.77 -8.56 -11.39
N GLY A 195 -12.66 -8.07 -12.27
CA GLY A 195 -14.12 -8.15 -12.09
C GLY A 195 -14.68 -9.54 -11.79
N THR A 196 -14.08 -10.59 -12.34
CA THR A 196 -14.53 -11.98 -12.14
C THR A 196 -13.89 -12.70 -10.95
N ARG A 197 -12.76 -12.19 -10.44
CA ARG A 197 -11.94 -12.88 -9.43
C ARG A 197 -11.79 -12.11 -8.13
N GLY A 198 -12.01 -10.80 -8.14
CA GLY A 198 -11.82 -9.92 -6.99
C GLY A 198 -10.36 -9.68 -6.63
N ILE A 199 -10.17 -8.88 -5.58
CA ILE A 199 -8.89 -8.40 -5.07
C ILE A 199 -8.74 -8.81 -3.60
N VAL A 200 -7.52 -9.15 -3.20
CA VAL A 200 -7.07 -9.20 -1.81
C VAL A 200 -6.04 -8.11 -1.57
N GLU A 201 -6.32 -7.19 -0.66
CA GLU A 201 -5.42 -6.11 -0.27
C GLU A 201 -4.68 -6.46 1.03
N VAL A 202 -3.36 -6.33 1.02
CA VAL A 202 -2.49 -6.53 2.20
C VAL A 202 -1.77 -5.23 2.51
N GLY A 203 -1.81 -4.82 3.78
CA GLY A 203 -1.30 -3.51 4.20
C GLY A 203 -2.31 -2.39 3.92
N ALA A 204 -3.60 -2.67 4.06
CA ALA A 204 -4.69 -1.78 3.66
C ALA A 204 -4.82 -0.51 4.50
N GLY A 205 -4.14 -0.41 5.63
CA GLY A 205 -4.27 0.69 6.58
C GLY A 205 -5.71 0.88 7.06
N HIS A 206 -6.32 2.01 6.70
CA HIS A 206 -7.73 2.31 6.99
C HIS A 206 -8.69 1.89 5.86
N GLY A 207 -8.19 1.22 4.82
CA GLY A 207 -9.01 0.64 3.75
C GLY A 207 -9.48 1.64 2.71
N GLN A 208 -8.75 2.74 2.48
CA GLN A 208 -9.13 3.74 1.47
C GLN A 208 -9.25 3.13 0.07
N TRP A 209 -8.30 2.29 -0.32
CA TRP A 209 -8.34 1.57 -1.60
C TRP A 209 -9.46 0.53 -1.63
N GLN A 210 -9.60 -0.27 -0.56
CA GLN A 210 -10.72 -1.20 -0.41
C GLN A 210 -12.09 -0.52 -0.62
N LYS A 211 -12.33 0.62 0.04
CA LYS A 211 -13.58 1.38 -0.08
C LYS A 211 -13.79 1.87 -1.50
N ALA A 212 -12.79 2.52 -2.07
CA ALA A 212 -12.85 3.09 -3.41
C ALA A 212 -13.11 2.03 -4.50
N LEU A 213 -12.45 0.88 -4.41
CA LEU A 213 -12.65 -0.25 -5.32
C LEU A 213 -14.04 -0.85 -5.18
N THR A 214 -14.52 -1.04 -3.96
CA THR A 214 -15.86 -1.59 -3.69
C THR A 214 -16.96 -0.68 -4.20
N ASP A 215 -16.85 0.63 -3.95
CA ASP A 215 -17.81 1.62 -4.44
C ASP A 215 -17.79 1.70 -5.97
N ALA A 216 -16.60 1.74 -6.59
CA ALA A 216 -16.47 1.80 -8.04
C ALA A 216 -17.03 0.52 -8.71
N HIS A 217 -16.75 -0.66 -8.16
CA HIS A 217 -17.30 -1.92 -8.65
C HIS A 217 -18.84 -1.97 -8.53
N SER A 218 -19.39 -1.47 -7.42
CA SER A 218 -20.83 -1.42 -7.19
C SER A 218 -21.52 -0.49 -8.19
N ARG A 219 -20.93 0.69 -8.46
CA ARG A 219 -21.42 1.62 -9.49
C ARG A 219 -21.40 1.00 -10.88
N GLU A 220 -20.31 0.32 -11.26
CA GLU A 220 -20.17 -0.32 -12.56
C GLU A 220 -21.14 -1.49 -12.73
N SER A 221 -21.36 -2.27 -11.67
CA SER A 221 -22.33 -3.38 -11.67
C SER A 221 -23.76 -2.85 -11.83
N ALA A 222 -24.12 -1.78 -11.11
CA ALA A 222 -25.43 -1.14 -11.24
C ALA A 222 -25.66 -0.59 -12.65
N ARG A 223 -24.64 0.01 -13.27
CA ARG A 223 -24.71 0.50 -14.66
C ARG A 223 -24.97 -0.64 -15.65
N LYS A 224 -24.23 -1.75 -15.56
CA LYS A 224 -24.42 -2.94 -16.41
C LYS A 224 -25.80 -3.58 -16.22
N SER A 225 -26.34 -3.58 -15.00
CA SER A 225 -27.68 -4.08 -14.72
C SER A 225 -28.79 -3.15 -15.24
N ALA A 226 -28.54 -1.85 -15.35
CA ALA A 226 -29.49 -0.91 -15.97
C ALA A 226 -29.50 -1.02 -17.50
N GLU A 227 -28.36 -1.38 -18.11
CA GLU A 227 -28.22 -1.58 -19.56
C GLU A 227 -28.81 -2.93 -20.02
N ASN A 228 -28.69 -3.98 -19.22
CA ASN A 228 -29.23 -5.31 -19.52
C ASN A 228 -30.62 -5.47 -18.88
N GLN A 229 -31.68 -5.58 -19.69
CA GLN A 229 -33.07 -5.68 -19.23
C GLN A 229 -33.32 -6.72 -18.11
N PRO A 230 -34.34 -6.52 -17.25
CA PRO A 230 -34.48 -7.16 -15.95
C PRO A 230 -35.00 -8.61 -16.05
N GLU A 231 -34.13 -9.55 -16.38
CA GLU A 231 -34.43 -10.99 -16.28
C GLU A 231 -33.39 -11.73 -15.44
N SER A 232 -33.32 -11.40 -14.15
CA SER A 232 -33.16 -12.38 -13.06
C SER A 232 -32.90 -11.66 -11.73
N THR A 233 -33.89 -11.69 -10.85
CA THR A 233 -33.85 -11.17 -9.47
C THR A 233 -33.11 -12.10 -8.51
N GLY A 234 -32.11 -12.83 -8.99
CA GLY A 234 -31.25 -13.62 -8.13
C GLY A 234 -30.50 -12.68 -7.19
N SER A 235 -30.84 -12.70 -5.90
CA SER A 235 -30.06 -12.07 -4.83
C SER A 235 -28.72 -12.81 -4.70
N GLY A 236 -27.86 -12.67 -5.71
CA GLY A 236 -26.49 -13.14 -5.65
C GLY A 236 -25.85 -12.40 -4.48
N GLY A 237 -25.45 -13.16 -3.45
CA GLY A 237 -24.77 -12.60 -2.29
C GLY A 237 -23.65 -11.70 -2.79
N SER A 238 -23.60 -10.47 -2.29
CA SER A 238 -22.57 -9.50 -2.63
C SER A 238 -21.23 -10.10 -2.24
N SER A 239 -20.57 -10.76 -3.18
CA SER A 239 -19.19 -11.21 -2.99
C SER A 239 -18.34 -9.97 -2.81
N ASP A 240 -17.62 -9.87 -1.70
CA ASP A 240 -16.72 -8.76 -1.45
C ASP A 240 -15.73 -8.65 -2.62
N PHE A 241 -15.84 -7.59 -3.41
CA PHE A 241 -14.96 -7.38 -4.56
C PHE A 241 -13.50 -7.21 -4.12
N CYS A 242 -13.28 -6.48 -3.03
CA CYS A 242 -11.98 -6.30 -2.40
C CYS A 242 -12.04 -6.67 -0.92
N VAL A 243 -11.28 -7.70 -0.54
CA VAL A 243 -11.06 -8.09 0.87
C VAL A 243 -9.73 -7.51 1.35
N ALA A 244 -9.73 -6.81 2.48
CA ALA A 244 -8.56 -6.06 2.94
C ALA A 244 -8.09 -6.49 4.32
N TYR A 245 -6.77 -6.54 4.49
CA TYR A 245 -6.10 -6.99 5.71
C TYR A 245 -5.00 -6.02 6.14
N ASP A 246 -4.97 -5.69 7.43
CA ASP A 246 -3.91 -4.88 8.04
C ASP A 246 -3.76 -5.19 9.54
N ASN A 247 -2.59 -4.91 10.12
CA ASN A 247 -2.35 -5.02 11.56
C ASN A 247 -2.58 -3.71 12.32
N ASN A 248 -2.85 -2.61 11.60
CA ASN A 248 -3.07 -1.25 12.08
C ASN A 248 -1.95 -0.72 13.00
N SER A 249 -0.76 -1.30 12.93
CA SER A 249 0.33 -0.97 13.87
C SER A 249 1.04 0.34 13.51
N ASN A 250 1.04 0.72 12.23
CA ASN A 250 1.79 1.85 11.69
C ASN A 250 0.90 2.79 10.86
N LEU A 251 -0.28 3.15 11.39
CA LEU A 251 -1.21 4.03 10.68
C LEU A 251 -0.75 5.50 10.77
N PRO A 252 -0.73 6.25 9.65
CA PRO A 252 -0.40 7.67 9.66
C PRO A 252 -1.53 8.53 10.26
N LEU A 253 -2.77 8.03 10.21
CA LEU A 253 -3.95 8.70 10.75
C LEU A 253 -4.40 8.08 12.07
N ASN A 254 -4.74 8.94 13.03
CA ASN A 254 -5.19 8.52 14.35
C ASN A 254 -6.66 8.05 14.32
N THR A 255 -6.89 6.77 14.59
CA THR A 255 -8.23 6.16 14.67
C THR A 255 -9.11 6.76 15.77
N HIS A 256 -8.52 7.41 16.79
CA HIS A 256 -9.31 8.11 17.82
C HIS A 256 -9.99 9.37 17.28
N ILE A 257 -9.33 10.06 16.33
CA ILE A 257 -9.88 11.24 15.67
C ILE A 257 -10.84 10.80 14.57
N TYR A 258 -10.39 9.91 13.69
CA TYR A 258 -11.18 9.38 12.57
C TYR A 258 -11.82 8.06 12.95
N ASN A 259 -12.97 8.16 13.62
CA ASN A 259 -13.74 7.01 14.10
C ASN A 259 -15.06 6.90 13.35
N GLN A 260 -15.80 5.82 13.64
CA GLN A 260 -17.09 5.48 13.00
C GLN A 260 -18.22 6.53 13.15
N TYR A 261 -18.00 7.62 13.90
CA TYR A 261 -18.96 8.72 14.03
C TYR A 261 -18.53 9.96 13.25
N THR A 262 -17.44 9.87 12.48
CA THR A 262 -16.90 10.99 11.71
C THR A 262 -17.20 10.83 10.22
N GLN A 263 -17.51 11.94 9.55
CA GLN A 263 -17.78 11.96 8.12
C GLN A 263 -16.63 11.34 7.29
N PRO A 264 -15.34 11.67 7.54
CA PRO A 264 -14.23 11.03 6.84
C PRO A 264 -14.21 9.50 6.91
N HIS A 265 -14.58 8.92 8.06
CA HIS A 265 -14.62 7.46 8.20
C HIS A 265 -15.68 6.84 7.28
N HIS A 266 -16.86 7.45 7.17
CA HIS A 266 -17.92 6.94 6.29
C HIS A 266 -17.58 7.14 4.81
N ASP A 267 -16.98 8.27 4.47
CA ASP A 267 -16.73 8.64 3.08
C ASP A 267 -15.50 7.94 2.49
N HIS A 268 -14.49 7.66 3.31
CA HIS A 268 -13.18 7.24 2.81
C HIS A 268 -12.66 5.94 3.40
N PHE A 269 -13.14 5.47 4.56
CA PHE A 269 -12.53 4.30 5.21
C PHE A 269 -13.29 3.02 4.88
N GLY A 270 -12.53 1.96 4.64
CA GLY A 270 -13.03 0.66 4.22
C GLY A 270 -13.16 -0.33 5.36
N THR A 271 -13.71 -1.50 5.04
CA THR A 271 -13.78 -2.63 5.96
C THR A 271 -12.45 -3.39 5.91
N VAL A 272 -11.61 -3.21 6.93
CA VAL A 272 -10.30 -3.88 7.04
C VAL A 272 -10.32 -4.94 8.13
N GLN A 273 -9.98 -6.17 7.76
CA GLN A 273 -9.83 -7.28 8.70
C GLN A 273 -8.49 -7.19 9.42
N LYS A 274 -8.52 -7.23 10.75
CA LYS A 274 -7.29 -7.11 11.56
C LYS A 274 -6.49 -8.40 11.56
N VAL A 275 -5.20 -8.31 11.23
CA VAL A 275 -4.22 -9.39 11.38
C VAL A 275 -3.22 -9.06 12.48
N GLU A 276 -3.04 -9.95 13.45
CA GLU A 276 -2.22 -9.66 14.63
C GLU A 276 -0.72 -9.90 14.40
N SER A 277 -0.36 -10.73 13.43
CA SER A 277 1.02 -11.18 13.20
C SER A 277 1.26 -11.61 11.75
N THR A 278 2.53 -11.81 11.39
CA THR A 278 2.94 -12.38 10.10
C THR A 278 2.40 -13.80 9.90
N MET A 279 2.35 -14.62 10.95
CA MET A 279 1.73 -15.96 10.89
C MET A 279 0.23 -15.88 10.58
N HIS A 280 -0.45 -14.84 11.08
CA HIS A 280 -1.86 -14.61 10.74
C HIS A 280 -2.01 -14.21 9.27
N LEU A 281 -1.12 -13.35 8.75
CA LEU A 281 -1.11 -13.01 7.32
C LEU A 281 -0.94 -14.26 6.44
N GLU A 282 -0.07 -15.18 6.82
CA GLU A 282 0.11 -16.44 6.07
C GLU A 282 -1.20 -17.24 6.01
N LYS A 283 -1.84 -17.44 7.16
CA LYS A 283 -3.12 -18.15 7.27
C LYS A 283 -4.21 -17.50 6.41
N VAL A 284 -4.27 -16.17 6.41
CA VAL A 284 -5.24 -15.39 5.63
C VAL A 284 -5.03 -15.59 4.14
N LEU A 285 -3.81 -15.39 3.64
CA LEU A 285 -3.52 -15.49 2.21
C LEU A 285 -3.70 -16.91 1.66
N ARG A 286 -3.56 -17.94 2.51
CA ARG A 286 -3.85 -19.34 2.16
C ARG A 286 -5.33 -19.71 2.24
N SER A 287 -6.18 -18.84 2.80
CA SER A 287 -7.61 -19.08 2.95
C SER A 287 -8.34 -19.06 1.61
N TRP A 288 -9.48 -19.75 1.56
CA TRP A 288 -10.34 -19.77 0.37
C TRP A 288 -10.81 -18.39 -0.08
N ALA A 289 -10.95 -17.44 0.85
CA ALA A 289 -11.36 -16.08 0.52
C ALA A 289 -10.34 -15.36 -0.38
N CYS A 290 -9.06 -15.74 -0.34
CA CYS A 290 -7.98 -15.10 -1.11
C CYS A 290 -7.59 -15.84 -2.38
N ARG A 291 -8.01 -17.12 -2.54
CA ARG A 291 -7.61 -17.94 -3.68
C ARG A 291 -8.20 -17.42 -4.98
N GLY A 292 -7.37 -17.37 -6.01
CA GLY A 292 -7.73 -16.88 -7.33
C GLY A 292 -7.93 -15.37 -7.39
N ARG A 293 -7.81 -14.60 -6.30
CA ARG A 293 -7.91 -13.12 -6.34
C ARG A 293 -6.61 -12.48 -6.82
N ALA A 294 -6.63 -11.23 -7.28
CA ALA A 294 -5.40 -10.46 -7.49
C ALA A 294 -4.87 -9.93 -6.15
N LEU A 295 -3.56 -9.98 -5.93
CA LEU A 295 -2.93 -9.38 -4.74
C LEU A 295 -2.70 -7.88 -4.97
N LEU A 296 -3.29 -7.04 -4.13
CA LEU A 296 -3.03 -5.61 -4.07
C LEU A 296 -2.13 -5.28 -2.87
N MET A 297 -1.04 -4.56 -3.11
CA MET A 297 -0.19 -3.98 -2.08
C MET A 297 -0.01 -2.50 -2.35
N VAL A 298 -0.45 -1.67 -1.41
CA VAL A 298 -0.36 -0.20 -1.50
C VAL A 298 0.63 0.32 -0.48
N TYR A 299 1.65 1.01 -0.97
CA TYR A 299 2.69 1.63 -0.17
C TYR A 299 3.26 0.67 0.90
N PRO A 300 3.67 -0.57 0.55
CA PRO A 300 4.19 -1.46 1.57
C PRO A 300 5.47 -0.86 2.18
N PRO A 301 5.68 -1.00 3.50
CA PRO A 301 6.89 -0.52 4.14
C PRO A 301 8.11 -1.28 3.60
N PRO A 302 9.33 -0.71 3.74
CA PRO A 302 10.55 -1.46 3.46
C PRO A 302 10.65 -2.67 4.42
N GLY A 303 11.30 -3.72 3.95
CA GLY A 303 11.50 -4.99 4.67
C GLY A 303 10.67 -6.15 4.12
N SER A 304 10.60 -7.24 4.89
CA SER A 304 10.16 -8.53 4.37
C SER A 304 8.65 -8.63 4.06
N MET A 305 7.82 -7.68 4.50
CA MET A 305 6.37 -7.75 4.35
C MET A 305 5.93 -7.99 2.90
N ALA A 306 6.48 -7.22 1.95
CA ALA A 306 6.06 -7.30 0.55
C ALA A 306 6.43 -8.66 -0.09
N ILE A 307 7.66 -9.13 0.14
CA ILE A 307 8.13 -10.42 -0.38
C ILE A 307 7.45 -11.60 0.30
N ASP A 308 7.24 -11.56 1.62
CA ASP A 308 6.58 -12.62 2.38
C ASP A 308 5.11 -12.75 1.96
N ALA A 309 4.42 -11.62 1.78
CA ALA A 309 3.05 -11.60 1.26
C ALA A 309 2.97 -12.18 -0.16
N LEU A 310 3.85 -11.75 -1.06
CA LEU A 310 3.85 -12.20 -2.46
C LEU A 310 4.17 -13.69 -2.59
N LYS A 311 5.18 -14.19 -1.85
CA LYS A 311 5.52 -15.62 -1.82
C LYS A 311 4.39 -16.47 -1.26
N THR A 312 3.78 -16.02 -0.17
CA THR A 312 2.63 -16.73 0.41
C THR A 312 1.46 -16.77 -0.57
N TYR A 313 1.13 -15.61 -1.15
CA TYR A 313 0.05 -15.48 -2.13
C TYR A 313 0.26 -16.42 -3.31
N THR A 314 1.42 -16.38 -3.97
CA THR A 314 1.72 -17.25 -5.12
C THR A 314 1.82 -18.74 -4.74
N GLY A 315 2.26 -19.06 -3.53
CA GLY A 315 2.33 -20.42 -3.03
C GLY A 315 0.99 -21.01 -2.56
N ALA A 316 -0.06 -20.19 -2.44
CA ALA A 316 -1.37 -20.63 -1.96
C ALA A 316 -2.27 -21.24 -3.05
N SER A 317 -2.09 -20.84 -4.31
CA SER A 317 -2.85 -21.35 -5.46
C SER A 317 -2.12 -21.04 -6.77
N SER A 318 -2.21 -21.92 -7.76
CA SER A 318 -1.74 -21.63 -9.13
C SER A 318 -2.55 -20.51 -9.82
N ASP A 319 -3.75 -20.23 -9.34
CA ASP A 319 -4.57 -19.10 -9.81
C ASP A 319 -4.15 -17.75 -9.19
N ASN A 320 -3.24 -17.75 -8.22
CA ASN A 320 -2.70 -16.53 -7.61
C ASN A 320 -1.51 -16.01 -8.41
N ASP A 321 -1.82 -15.39 -9.55
CA ASP A 321 -0.86 -15.01 -10.59
C ASP A 321 -0.86 -13.51 -10.91
N THR A 322 -1.64 -12.68 -10.22
CA THR A 322 -1.71 -11.24 -10.50
C THR A 322 -1.29 -10.43 -9.27
N LEU A 323 -0.28 -9.60 -9.44
CA LEU A 323 0.16 -8.60 -8.47
C LEU A 323 -0.17 -7.20 -8.97
N ILE A 324 -0.86 -6.43 -8.14
CA ILE A 324 -1.06 -5.00 -8.27
C ILE A 324 -0.21 -4.34 -7.18
N TYR A 325 0.88 -3.71 -7.58
CA TYR A 325 1.79 -3.03 -6.67
C TYR A 325 1.63 -1.52 -6.84
N VAL A 326 1.38 -0.80 -5.75
CA VAL A 326 1.30 0.65 -5.74
C VAL A 326 2.38 1.19 -4.82
N GLY A 327 3.35 1.91 -5.36
CA GLY A 327 4.49 2.38 -4.61
C GLY A 327 5.61 2.91 -5.51
N GLU A 328 6.74 3.22 -4.91
CA GLU A 328 7.92 3.60 -5.67
C GLU A 328 8.65 2.40 -6.28
N GLY A 329 9.42 2.62 -7.33
CA GLY A 329 10.29 1.57 -7.89
C GLY A 329 11.47 1.20 -6.97
N ARG A 330 12.36 0.35 -7.48
CA ARG A 330 13.58 -0.07 -6.78
C ARG A 330 14.40 1.12 -6.29
N GLY A 331 14.91 1.00 -5.06
CA GLY A 331 15.63 2.06 -4.36
C GLY A 331 14.73 3.17 -3.79
N GLY A 332 13.41 2.98 -3.86
CA GLY A 332 12.42 3.88 -3.29
C GLY A 332 12.16 3.69 -1.81
N ALA A 333 11.08 4.31 -1.35
CA ALA A 333 10.61 4.20 0.03
C ALA A 333 9.78 2.92 0.31
N ASN A 334 9.45 2.14 -0.73
CA ASN A 334 8.55 0.99 -0.63
C ASN A 334 9.20 -0.30 -1.12
N GLY A 335 8.92 -1.41 -0.43
CA GLY A 335 9.59 -2.68 -0.71
C GLY A 335 11.11 -2.62 -0.42
N ASP A 336 11.74 -3.78 -0.35
CA ASP A 336 13.19 -3.89 -0.23
C ASP A 336 13.80 -4.53 -1.49
N ASP A 337 15.13 -4.58 -1.55
CA ASP A 337 15.83 -5.16 -2.69
C ASP A 337 15.43 -6.62 -2.93
N ALA A 338 15.16 -7.39 -1.86
CA ALA A 338 14.74 -8.78 -1.98
C ALA A 338 13.38 -8.91 -2.69
N PHE A 339 12.41 -8.04 -2.38
CA PHE A 339 11.13 -7.97 -3.08
C PHE A 339 11.32 -7.70 -4.58
N PHE A 340 12.15 -6.71 -4.94
CA PHE A 340 12.39 -6.39 -6.34
C PHE A 340 13.21 -7.48 -7.06
N ASP A 341 14.18 -8.10 -6.39
CA ASP A 341 14.94 -9.24 -6.92
C ASP A 341 13.97 -10.39 -7.26
N PHE A 342 12.96 -10.61 -6.43
CA PHE A 342 11.93 -11.63 -6.67
C PHE A 342 11.01 -11.29 -7.85
N LEU A 343 10.71 -10.02 -8.11
CA LEU A 343 9.94 -9.63 -9.31
C LEU A 343 10.77 -9.72 -10.59
N GLU A 344 12.09 -9.52 -10.49
CA GLU A 344 13.01 -9.50 -11.61
C GLU A 344 13.54 -10.90 -12.01
N ASN A 345 13.18 -11.96 -11.25
CA ASN A 345 13.65 -13.34 -11.44
C ASN A 345 13.04 -14.08 -12.66
N GLU A 346 12.63 -13.36 -13.69
CA GLU A 346 11.99 -13.84 -14.92
C GLU A 346 10.60 -14.49 -14.79
N GLU A 347 10.04 -14.64 -13.59
CA GLU A 347 8.70 -15.20 -13.41
C GLU A 347 7.58 -14.18 -13.61
N TRP A 348 7.88 -12.89 -13.71
CA TRP A 348 6.87 -11.83 -13.78
C TRP A 348 6.94 -11.01 -15.06
N ILE A 349 5.76 -10.74 -15.61
CA ILE A 349 5.54 -9.86 -16.76
C ILE A 349 4.86 -8.60 -16.24
N LEU A 350 5.50 -7.46 -16.44
CA LEU A 350 4.88 -6.16 -16.27
C LEU A 350 3.88 -5.94 -17.40
N VAL A 351 2.61 -5.83 -17.03
CA VAL A 351 1.46 -5.69 -17.94
C VAL A 351 1.08 -4.24 -18.13
N ASP A 352 1.05 -3.46 -17.04
CA ASP A 352 0.56 -2.09 -17.05
C ASP A 352 1.33 -1.21 -16.07
N VAL A 353 1.41 0.08 -16.38
CA VAL A 353 1.98 1.11 -15.50
C VAL A 353 1.10 2.35 -15.58
N LEU A 354 0.48 2.71 -14.46
CA LEU A 354 -0.42 3.85 -14.37
C LEU A 354 0.14 4.89 -13.40
N GLU A 355 -0.02 6.17 -13.74
CA GLU A 355 0.32 7.27 -12.84
C GLU A 355 -0.77 7.39 -11.78
N VAL A 356 -0.35 7.41 -10.52
CA VAL A 356 -1.23 7.58 -9.37
C VAL A 356 -1.53 9.05 -9.10
N THR A 357 -2.62 9.31 -8.40
CA THR A 357 -2.85 10.65 -7.85
C THR A 357 -1.76 10.95 -6.83
N ARG A 358 -0.89 11.90 -7.16
CA ARG A 358 0.30 12.22 -6.38
C ARG A 358 -0.07 12.89 -5.06
N PRO A 359 0.65 12.60 -3.96
CA PRO A 359 0.54 13.39 -2.74
C PRO A 359 0.91 14.85 -3.02
N PRO A 360 0.40 15.81 -2.22
CA PRO A 360 0.77 17.20 -2.38
C PRO A 360 2.29 17.37 -2.26
N GLY A 361 2.85 18.17 -3.16
CA GLY A 361 4.29 18.40 -3.26
C GLY A 361 4.94 17.70 -4.46
N ASP A 362 6.26 17.53 -4.40
CA ASP A 362 7.09 17.02 -5.50
C ASP A 362 8.00 15.86 -5.06
N LYS A 363 7.71 15.24 -3.91
CA LYS A 363 8.57 14.22 -3.27
C LYS A 363 8.12 12.77 -3.50
N GLY A 364 7.00 12.56 -4.17
CA GLY A 364 6.49 11.23 -4.49
C GLY A 364 6.96 10.75 -5.87
N CYS A 365 7.41 9.50 -5.96
CA CYS A 365 7.67 8.79 -7.22
C CYS A 365 6.78 7.56 -7.37
N GLU A 366 5.65 7.51 -6.66
CA GLU A 366 4.76 6.38 -6.65
C GLU A 366 4.08 6.18 -8.01
N LYS A 367 3.84 4.92 -8.37
CA LYS A 367 3.04 4.51 -9.53
C LYS A 367 2.26 3.25 -9.16
N LEU A 368 1.33 2.87 -10.03
CA LEU A 368 0.68 1.56 -9.98
C LEU A 368 1.28 0.69 -11.07
N TYR A 369 1.67 -0.52 -10.70
CA TYR A 369 2.21 -1.55 -11.56
C TYR A 369 1.31 -2.78 -11.52
N ILE A 370 0.94 -3.28 -12.69
CA ILE A 370 0.20 -4.54 -12.83
C ILE A 370 1.15 -5.58 -13.37
N LEU A 371 1.35 -6.67 -12.62
CA LEU A 371 2.26 -7.75 -12.98
C LEU A 371 1.50 -9.07 -13.01
N ASN A 372 1.80 -9.89 -14.01
CA ASN A 372 1.31 -11.25 -14.10
C ASN A 372 2.46 -12.24 -13.99
N LYS A 373 2.26 -13.29 -13.19
CA LYS A 373 3.17 -14.42 -13.12
C LYS A 373 3.07 -15.24 -14.40
N ILE A 374 4.21 -15.63 -14.96
CA ILE A 374 4.27 -16.57 -16.07
C ILE A 374 3.82 -17.92 -15.53
N ARG A 375 2.69 -18.42 -16.05
CA ARG A 375 2.26 -19.80 -15.80
C ARG A 375 3.18 -20.71 -16.62
N GLU A 376 3.94 -21.57 -15.96
CA GLU A 376 4.57 -22.69 -16.64
C GLU A 376 3.46 -23.47 -17.36
N ARG A 377 3.60 -23.68 -18.67
CA ARG A 377 2.74 -24.65 -19.33
C ARG A 377 3.11 -25.98 -18.70
N PHE A 378 2.23 -26.53 -17.87
CA PHE A 378 2.25 -27.95 -17.65
C PHE A 378 2.07 -28.57 -19.05
N GLU A 379 3.14 -29.12 -19.59
CA GLU A 379 3.04 -30.01 -20.74
C GLU A 379 2.17 -31.18 -20.28
N GLU A 380 0.89 -31.16 -20.68
CA GLU A 380 -0.09 -32.20 -20.39
C GLU A 380 0.28 -33.53 -21.05
#